data_AF-G0SFF6-F1
#
_entry.id   AF-G0SFF6-F1
#
_cell.length_a   1.000
_cell.length_b   1.000
_cell.length_c   1.000
_cell.angle_alpha   90.00
_cell.angle_beta   90.00
_cell.angle_gamma   90.00
#
_symmetry.space_group_name_H-M   'P 1'
#
loop_
_entity.id
_entity.type
_entity.pdbx_description
1 polymer ?
#
loop_
_entity_poly.entity_id
_entity_poly.type
_entity_poly.pdbx_seq_one_letter_code
_entity_poly.pdbx_strand_id
1 'polypeptide(L)'
;MTRMKLRASAILQDTQSCIPLSKLLRDRDIILLLTPAIAPELSPLNQNPNKPTKDPFEPFGQELARFHPWVHHVPYGPRNGITPTHGAHIHYAALIIFVIYGPPCHGQLSQVELADYVRSIANHRPQIIVTLCNPHELNLSPSAFPTIVQVSSLCPDDLQSAASMLFQFPPLSLNNNSPRLPTLQNLLHHDHDYPKPKPHLQPQVWTVEVWNEHLDPPAIYNLWRECLPPQFSCISQYQLTNLLRRDGYAMHYVVRAPSSPTSNGTENGAEKREIIGFCATYTTYLDRDGEHLLGSLALLLVKPTHHGRGVGLSLHRHAMKMLTKTRGVCRVQLGSTFPRLLYGLPWDVDPEVENWFRKRGWPIHSGMGAGPGRGAEVTDWVLHFTNWPITQVLLPRISFKQCSFPEFEAVLEFVEVESKRAGKMGWYDEYAKLAGSMRVEDIVLGVEDGRIIAAALTYVPGSAGGGPVAEDFPWVGVLGGPGGEIGGVTCVCVDGKFWTTQGEEWKDEADREIGRLSESPTKKDAVIIRLLATCIRVLTEQGIKVMFVDGVMGEDEGFESMGESASPCYAEIVLMLTDFWGD
;
A
#
# COMPACT_ATOMS: atom_id res chain seq x y z
N MET A 1 24.20 13.25 -17.74
CA MET A 1 24.07 13.38 -16.26
C MET A 1 24.85 12.27 -15.59
N THR A 2 25.84 12.64 -14.78
CA THR A 2 26.83 11.74 -14.18
C THR A 2 26.19 10.95 -13.02
N ARG A 3 26.12 9.61 -13.14
CA ARG A 3 25.70 8.70 -12.06
C ARG A 3 26.62 8.90 -10.85
N MET A 4 26.06 9.27 -9.69
CA MET A 4 26.78 9.24 -8.42
C MET A 4 27.18 7.79 -8.11
N LYS A 5 28.48 7.54 -7.91
CA LYS A 5 28.98 6.25 -7.40
C LYS A 5 28.51 6.09 -5.95
N LEU A 6 27.71 5.05 -5.67
CA LEU A 6 27.47 4.60 -4.29
C LEU A 6 28.80 4.15 -3.66
N ARG A 7 28.96 4.37 -2.35
CA ARG A 7 30.12 3.87 -1.59
C ARG A 7 30.09 2.33 -1.57
N ALA A 8 31.26 1.69 -1.63
CA ALA A 8 31.42 0.23 -1.67
C ALA A 8 30.94 -0.48 -0.39
N SER A 9 31.08 0.17 0.76
CA SER A 9 30.61 -0.30 2.06
C SER A 9 30.30 0.89 2.98
N ALA A 10 29.46 0.69 4.01
CA ALA A 10 29.08 1.71 4.98
C ALA A 10 28.77 1.13 6.36
N ILE A 11 29.25 1.78 7.42
CA ILE A 11 28.81 1.51 8.80
C ILE A 11 27.45 2.19 8.97
N LEU A 12 26.42 1.40 9.22
CA LEU A 12 25.06 1.92 9.39
C LEU A 12 24.73 2.15 10.85
N GLN A 13 25.32 1.32 11.71
CA GLN A 13 25.16 1.42 13.16
C GLN A 13 26.38 0.82 13.86
N ASP A 14 26.84 1.46 14.93
CA ASP A 14 27.85 0.91 15.83
C ASP A 14 27.64 1.47 17.25
N THR A 15 26.50 1.16 17.86
CA THR A 15 26.13 1.70 19.17
C THR A 15 27.02 1.18 20.30
N GLN A 16 27.70 0.05 20.08
CA GLN A 16 28.69 -0.51 21.01
C GLN A 16 30.12 0.00 20.77
N SER A 17 30.33 0.86 19.75
CA SER A 17 31.66 1.38 19.38
C SER A 17 32.70 0.27 19.14
N CYS A 18 32.26 -0.82 18.53
CA CYS A 18 33.08 -1.99 18.25
C CYS A 18 34.09 -1.74 17.13
N ILE A 19 33.86 -0.75 16.26
CA ILE A 19 34.72 -0.43 15.13
C ILE A 19 35.70 0.71 15.49
N PRO A 20 37.00 0.59 15.14
CA PRO A 20 37.65 -0.56 14.54
C PRO A 20 37.83 -1.75 15.51
N LEU A 21 37.78 -2.97 14.97
CA LEU A 21 37.85 -4.24 15.70
C LEU A 21 39.16 -4.43 16.47
N SER A 22 40.23 -3.74 16.08
CA SER A 22 41.51 -3.72 16.79
C SER A 22 41.40 -3.22 18.24
N LYS A 23 40.32 -2.52 18.60
CA LYS A 23 40.04 -2.12 19.99
C LYS A 23 39.54 -3.28 20.87
N LEU A 24 38.96 -4.31 20.25
CA LEU A 24 38.29 -5.40 20.94
C LEU A 24 39.12 -6.69 21.00
N LEU A 25 40.08 -6.84 20.08
CA LEU A 25 40.80 -8.10 19.84
C LEU A 25 42.23 -8.05 20.36
N ARG A 26 42.67 -9.14 21.00
CA ARG A 26 44.06 -9.44 21.37
C ARG A 26 44.70 -10.39 20.35
N ASP A 27 46.03 -10.48 20.34
CA ASP A 27 46.83 -11.25 19.36
C ASP A 27 46.47 -12.74 19.19
N ARG A 28 45.66 -13.34 20.08
CA ARG A 28 45.22 -14.75 20.03
C ARG A 28 43.70 -14.93 20.07
N ASP A 29 42.95 -13.84 20.08
CA ASP A 29 41.50 -13.88 20.11
C ASP A 29 40.96 -14.40 18.77
N ILE A 30 39.94 -15.25 18.78
CA ILE A 30 39.41 -15.81 17.53
C ILE A 30 38.27 -14.93 17.01
N ILE A 31 38.35 -14.51 15.75
CA ILE A 31 37.21 -13.94 15.01
C ILE A 31 36.48 -15.09 14.32
N LEU A 32 35.21 -15.30 14.68
CA LEU A 32 34.36 -16.24 13.96
C LEU A 32 33.58 -15.50 12.87
N LEU A 33 33.89 -15.80 11.61
CA LEU A 33 33.16 -15.32 10.45
C LEU A 33 32.13 -16.39 10.02
N LEU A 34 30.85 -16.09 10.21
CA LEU A 34 29.73 -16.94 9.80
C LEU A 34 29.12 -16.41 8.50
N THR A 35 29.20 -17.19 7.42
CA THR A 35 28.66 -16.83 6.10
C THR A 35 27.62 -17.82 5.61
N PRO A 36 26.61 -17.39 4.83
CA PRO A 36 25.66 -18.32 4.26
C PRO A 36 26.34 -19.20 3.20
N ALA A 37 26.13 -20.50 3.26
CA ALA A 37 26.54 -21.42 2.20
C ALA A 37 25.66 -21.20 0.96
N ILE A 38 26.24 -20.67 -0.11
CA ILE A 38 25.55 -20.45 -1.38
C ILE A 38 25.78 -21.67 -2.27
N ALA A 39 24.69 -22.36 -2.64
CA ALA A 39 24.78 -23.49 -3.56
C ALA A 39 25.32 -23.02 -4.92
N PRO A 40 26.20 -23.80 -5.59
CA PRO A 40 26.81 -23.43 -6.86
C PRO A 40 25.81 -22.93 -7.92
N GLU A 41 24.67 -23.61 -8.01
CA GLU A 41 23.57 -23.35 -8.94
C GLU A 41 22.74 -22.10 -8.61
N LEU A 42 22.87 -21.55 -7.39
CA LEU A 42 22.21 -20.32 -6.95
C LEU A 42 23.20 -19.15 -6.77
N SER A 43 24.48 -19.36 -7.09
CA SER A 43 25.50 -18.33 -6.94
C SER A 43 25.39 -17.31 -8.08
N PRO A 44 25.21 -16.01 -7.79
CA PRO A 44 25.16 -14.96 -8.82
C PRO A 44 26.50 -14.78 -9.55
N LEU A 45 27.58 -15.40 -9.05
CA LEU A 45 28.91 -15.41 -9.66
C LEU A 45 29.13 -16.61 -10.59
N ASN A 46 28.18 -17.54 -10.68
CA ASN A 46 28.32 -18.75 -11.50
C ASN A 46 27.99 -18.48 -12.97
N GLN A 47 28.95 -17.94 -13.70
CA GLN A 47 28.84 -17.71 -15.15
C GLN A 47 29.20 -18.95 -15.98
N ASN A 48 29.64 -20.06 -15.37
CA ASN A 48 30.01 -21.27 -16.10
C ASN A 48 29.85 -22.57 -15.27
N PRO A 49 28.86 -23.43 -15.57
CA PRO A 49 28.46 -24.57 -14.74
C PRO A 49 29.51 -25.69 -14.62
N ASN A 50 30.58 -25.68 -15.43
CA ASN A 50 31.63 -26.70 -15.42
C ASN A 50 32.85 -26.36 -14.53
N LYS A 51 32.84 -25.23 -13.82
CA LYS A 51 33.92 -24.83 -12.91
C LYS A 51 33.44 -24.93 -11.46
N PRO A 52 34.21 -25.54 -10.53
CA PRO A 52 33.82 -25.56 -9.13
C PRO A 52 33.69 -24.11 -8.62
N THR A 53 32.51 -23.75 -8.15
CA THR A 53 32.25 -22.43 -7.56
C THR A 53 33.05 -22.30 -6.28
N LYS A 54 33.93 -21.28 -6.24
CA LYS A 54 34.60 -20.87 -5.01
C LYS A 54 33.60 -20.22 -4.06
N ASP A 55 33.88 -20.27 -2.75
CA ASP A 55 33.07 -19.57 -1.76
C ASP A 55 33.08 -18.06 -2.08
N PRO A 56 31.91 -17.46 -2.36
CA PRO A 56 31.82 -16.04 -2.73
C PRO A 56 32.28 -15.09 -1.60
N PHE A 57 32.35 -15.57 -0.36
CA PHE A 57 32.84 -14.80 0.79
C PHE A 57 34.32 -15.07 1.12
N GLU A 58 35.00 -15.95 0.38
CA GLU A 58 36.44 -16.22 0.55
C GLU A 58 37.28 -14.92 0.54
N PRO A 59 37.06 -13.94 -0.38
CA PRO A 59 37.82 -12.69 -0.37
C PRO A 59 37.64 -11.87 0.92
N PHE A 60 36.45 -11.95 1.54
CA PHE A 60 36.16 -11.25 2.79
C PHE A 60 36.95 -11.85 3.95
N GLY A 61 36.91 -13.18 4.09
CA GLY A 61 37.67 -13.92 5.11
C GLY A 61 39.18 -13.73 4.96
N GLN A 62 39.70 -13.78 3.73
CA GLN A 62 41.12 -13.57 3.45
C GLN A 62 41.58 -12.17 3.85
N GLU A 63 40.81 -11.12 3.53
CA GLU A 63 41.20 -9.75 3.87
C GLU A 63 41.11 -9.49 5.38
N LEU A 64 40.10 -10.03 6.08
CA LEU A 64 40.05 -10.00 7.55
C LEU A 64 41.30 -10.68 8.16
N ALA A 65 41.74 -11.80 7.59
CA ALA A 65 42.92 -12.54 8.05
C ALA A 65 44.25 -11.78 7.88
N ARG A 66 44.31 -10.78 6.98
CA ARG A 66 45.47 -9.88 6.84
C ARG A 66 45.57 -8.91 8.00
N PHE A 67 44.44 -8.51 8.59
CA PHE A 67 44.41 -7.62 9.76
C PHE A 67 44.52 -8.40 11.08
N HIS A 68 43.97 -9.62 11.14
CA HIS A 68 44.03 -10.47 12.32
C HIS A 68 44.18 -11.95 11.94
N PRO A 69 45.28 -12.64 12.30
CA PRO A 69 45.59 -13.96 11.75
C PRO A 69 44.65 -15.09 12.21
N TRP A 70 43.88 -14.90 13.28
CA TRP A 70 42.98 -15.92 13.86
C TRP A 70 41.53 -15.73 13.43
N VAL A 71 41.26 -15.85 12.13
CA VAL A 71 39.90 -15.83 11.55
C VAL A 71 39.45 -17.26 11.27
N HIS A 72 38.38 -17.70 11.91
CA HIS A 72 37.69 -18.94 11.59
C HIS A 72 36.50 -18.63 10.69
N HIS A 73 36.63 -18.91 9.40
CA HIS A 73 35.55 -18.77 8.43
C HIS A 73 34.75 -20.07 8.35
N VAL A 74 33.50 -20.03 8.80
CA VAL A 74 32.62 -21.21 8.90
C VAL A 74 31.28 -20.92 8.22
N PRO A 75 30.92 -21.63 7.13
CA PRO A 75 29.66 -21.41 6.45
C PRO A 75 28.49 -22.11 7.16
N TYR A 76 27.32 -21.48 7.23
CA TYR A 76 26.07 -22.07 7.72
C TYR A 76 25.13 -22.47 6.56
N GLY A 77 24.46 -23.60 6.70
CA GLY A 77 23.67 -24.20 5.62
C GLY A 77 22.25 -23.63 5.50
N PRO A 78 21.67 -23.53 4.28
CA PRO A 78 20.33 -22.97 4.07
C PRO A 78 19.19 -23.79 4.69
N ARG A 79 19.39 -25.11 4.84
CA ARG A 79 18.40 -26.03 5.46
C ARG A 79 18.68 -26.31 6.94
N ASN A 80 19.96 -26.52 7.28
CA ASN A 80 20.35 -26.96 8.62
C ASN A 80 20.74 -25.80 9.54
N GLY A 81 20.86 -24.57 9.00
CA GLY A 81 21.16 -23.36 9.75
C GLY A 81 22.41 -23.49 10.62
N ILE A 82 22.26 -23.11 11.90
CA ILE A 82 23.29 -23.14 12.93
C ILE A 82 23.22 -24.48 13.67
N THR A 83 24.26 -25.30 13.53
CA THR A 83 24.37 -26.66 14.10
C THR A 83 25.22 -26.69 15.38
N PRO A 84 25.24 -27.80 16.15
CA PRO A 84 26.10 -27.93 17.35
C PRO A 84 27.59 -27.68 17.09
N THR A 85 28.09 -28.02 15.90
CA THR A 85 29.48 -27.71 15.49
C THR A 85 29.75 -26.20 15.46
N HIS A 86 28.79 -25.41 14.99
CA HIS A 86 28.87 -23.94 15.03
C HIS A 86 28.89 -23.45 16.48
N GLY A 87 28.12 -24.09 17.38
CA GLY A 87 28.13 -23.81 18.82
C GLY A 87 29.52 -23.93 19.44
N ALA A 88 30.32 -24.93 19.05
CA ALA A 88 31.70 -25.07 19.50
C ALA A 88 32.57 -23.89 19.02
N HIS A 89 32.45 -23.48 17.75
CA HIS A 89 33.17 -22.32 17.25
C HIS A 89 32.74 -21.01 17.94
N ILE A 90 31.44 -20.81 18.17
CA ILE A 90 30.90 -19.66 18.91
C ILE A 90 31.43 -19.64 20.34
N HIS A 91 31.59 -20.81 20.97
CA HIS A 91 32.11 -20.92 22.33
C HIS A 91 33.57 -20.44 22.46
N TYR A 92 34.41 -20.61 21.43
CA TYR A 92 35.82 -20.19 21.45
C TYR A 92 36.09 -18.83 20.79
N ALA A 93 35.10 -18.26 20.08
CA ALA A 93 35.23 -16.95 19.48
C ALA A 93 35.33 -15.85 20.55
N ALA A 94 36.12 -14.82 20.29
CA ALA A 94 36.10 -13.55 21.03
C ALA A 94 35.12 -12.55 20.40
N LEU A 95 34.96 -12.62 19.07
CA LEU A 95 34.10 -11.76 18.27
C LEU A 95 33.41 -12.57 17.18
N ILE A 96 32.16 -12.26 16.88
CA ILE A 96 31.39 -12.93 15.82
C ILE A 96 31.03 -11.92 14.74
N ILE A 97 31.40 -12.20 13.49
CA ILE A 97 30.93 -11.49 12.30
C ILE A 97 29.92 -12.41 11.61
N PHE A 98 28.66 -11.99 11.54
CA PHE A 98 27.58 -12.75 10.92
C PHE A 98 27.13 -12.07 9.63
N VAL A 99 27.27 -12.76 8.50
CA VAL A 99 26.92 -12.21 7.18
C VAL A 99 25.49 -12.57 6.83
N ILE A 100 24.70 -11.58 6.38
CA ILE A 100 23.36 -11.80 5.83
C ILE A 100 23.35 -11.44 4.36
N TYR A 101 22.95 -12.41 3.53
CA TYR A 101 23.03 -12.31 2.07
C TYR A 101 21.67 -12.05 1.39
N GLY A 102 20.55 -12.29 2.07
CA GLY A 102 19.22 -12.15 1.47
C GLY A 102 18.06 -12.46 2.40
N PRO A 103 16.82 -12.06 2.04
CA PRO A 103 15.61 -12.51 2.73
C PRO A 103 15.42 -14.04 2.58
N PRO A 104 14.65 -14.69 3.48
CA PRO A 104 14.44 -16.14 3.40
C PRO A 104 13.70 -16.54 2.12
N CYS A 105 14.22 -17.56 1.43
CA CYS A 105 13.50 -18.24 0.35
C CYS A 105 12.60 -19.36 0.92
N HIS A 106 11.58 -19.79 0.16
CA HIS A 106 10.64 -20.82 0.60
C HIS A 106 11.37 -22.12 1.05
N GLY A 107 11.11 -22.55 2.29
CA GLY A 107 11.74 -23.73 2.89
C GLY A 107 13.15 -23.51 3.48
N GLN A 108 13.63 -22.25 3.57
CA GLN A 108 14.86 -21.89 4.26
C GLN A 108 14.58 -21.18 5.59
N LEU A 109 15.49 -21.34 6.55
CA LEU A 109 15.44 -20.62 7.82
C LEU A 109 15.86 -19.15 7.60
N SER A 110 15.20 -18.23 8.30
CA SER A 110 15.53 -16.80 8.23
C SER A 110 16.94 -16.55 8.74
N GLN A 111 17.79 -15.94 7.91
CA GLN A 111 19.16 -15.60 8.30
C GLN A 111 19.20 -14.60 9.47
N VAL A 112 18.15 -13.78 9.60
CA VAL A 112 17.98 -12.82 10.70
C VAL A 112 17.63 -13.54 12.01
N GLU A 113 16.76 -14.54 11.95
CA GLU A 113 16.46 -15.40 13.11
C GLU A 113 17.67 -16.25 13.51
N LEU A 114 18.46 -16.72 12.54
CA LEU A 114 19.71 -17.43 12.80
C LEU A 114 20.74 -16.49 13.45
N ALA A 115 20.85 -15.24 12.99
CA ALA A 115 21.71 -14.23 13.61
C ALA A 115 21.28 -13.97 15.07
N ASP A 116 19.97 -13.88 15.33
CA ASP A 116 19.43 -13.69 16.68
C ASP A 116 19.67 -14.92 17.58
N TYR A 117 19.51 -16.12 17.02
CA TYR A 117 19.86 -17.36 17.71
C TYR A 117 21.34 -17.39 18.08
N VAL A 118 22.25 -17.07 17.15
CA VAL A 118 23.69 -16.98 17.43
C VAL A 118 23.97 -15.98 18.55
N ARG A 119 23.31 -14.82 18.54
CA ARG A 119 23.41 -13.81 19.60
C ARG A 119 23.04 -14.38 20.97
N SER A 120 21.95 -15.14 21.03
CA SER A 120 21.45 -15.73 22.28
C SER A 120 22.42 -16.74 22.91
N ILE A 121 23.19 -17.47 22.10
CA ILE A 121 24.18 -18.46 22.55
C ILE A 121 25.61 -17.91 22.62
N ALA A 122 25.83 -16.66 22.19
CA ALA A 122 27.15 -16.01 22.16
C ALA A 122 27.61 -15.48 23.53
N ASN A 123 26.86 -15.66 24.62
CA ASN A 123 27.26 -15.27 25.99
C ASN A 123 27.85 -13.84 26.10
N HIS A 124 27.14 -12.85 25.55
CA HIS A 124 27.53 -11.42 25.52
C HIS A 124 28.74 -11.05 24.65
N ARG A 125 29.30 -11.98 23.87
CA ARG A 125 30.34 -11.62 22.90
C ARG A 125 29.80 -10.67 21.84
N PRO A 126 30.59 -9.67 21.40
CA PRO A 126 30.11 -8.73 20.41
C PRO A 126 29.82 -9.46 19.09
N GLN A 127 28.67 -9.14 18.51
CA GLN A 127 28.22 -9.68 17.23
C GLN A 127 28.05 -8.51 16.25
N ILE A 128 28.72 -8.61 15.11
CA ILE A 128 28.65 -7.62 14.04
C ILE A 128 27.88 -8.24 12.89
N ILE A 129 26.82 -7.56 12.46
CA ILE A 129 26.06 -7.98 11.29
C ILE A 129 26.64 -7.30 10.06
N VAL A 130 27.05 -8.10 9.08
CA VAL A 130 27.48 -7.62 7.76
C VAL A 130 26.40 -8.00 6.76
N THR A 131 25.70 -7.02 6.20
CA THR A 131 24.58 -7.26 5.28
C THR A 131 24.90 -6.81 3.86
N LEU A 132 24.54 -7.62 2.88
CA LEU A 132 24.56 -7.22 1.46
C LEU A 132 23.20 -6.65 1.00
N CYS A 133 22.18 -6.77 1.83
CA CYS A 133 20.85 -6.20 1.60
C CYS A 133 20.65 -4.94 2.42
N ASN A 134 19.65 -4.15 2.06
CA ASN A 134 19.26 -3.00 2.87
C ASN A 134 18.78 -3.50 4.25
N PRO A 135 19.34 -3.02 5.38
CA PRO A 135 18.93 -3.50 6.71
C PRO A 135 17.46 -3.27 7.02
N HIS A 136 16.84 -2.28 6.35
CA HIS A 136 15.40 -2.03 6.45
C HIS A 136 14.54 -3.08 5.74
N GLU A 137 15.08 -3.84 4.79
CA GLU A 137 14.40 -4.96 4.12
C GLU A 137 14.51 -6.26 4.94
N LEU A 138 15.59 -6.42 5.70
CA LEU A 138 15.86 -7.59 6.54
C LEU A 138 15.18 -7.54 7.92
N ASN A 139 14.45 -6.47 8.24
CA ASN A 139 13.87 -6.24 9.58
C ASN A 139 14.91 -6.35 10.71
N LEU A 140 16.17 -5.98 10.45
CA LEU A 140 17.20 -5.99 11.49
C LEU A 140 16.84 -4.97 12.55
N SER A 141 16.49 -5.43 13.76
CA SER A 141 16.15 -4.53 14.85
C SER A 141 17.42 -3.83 15.36
N PRO A 142 17.48 -2.48 15.36
CA PRO A 142 18.60 -1.71 15.93
C PRO A 142 18.89 -2.04 17.40
N SER A 143 17.86 -2.47 18.15
CA SER A 143 18.01 -2.91 19.54
C SER A 143 18.51 -4.34 19.67
N ALA A 144 18.35 -5.15 18.61
CA ALA A 144 18.84 -6.53 18.60
C ALA A 144 20.31 -6.59 18.14
N PHE A 145 20.66 -5.86 17.09
CA PHE A 145 22.00 -5.88 16.50
C PHE A 145 22.65 -4.49 16.62
N PRO A 146 23.51 -4.30 17.64
CA PRO A 146 24.07 -2.99 17.95
C PRO A 146 25.06 -2.48 16.89
N THR A 147 25.73 -3.38 16.17
CA THR A 147 26.72 -3.05 15.13
C THR A 147 26.33 -3.69 13.80
N ILE A 148 26.07 -2.86 12.79
CA ILE A 148 25.61 -3.26 11.45
C ILE A 148 26.45 -2.53 10.39
N VAL A 149 27.03 -3.30 9.49
CA VAL A 149 27.80 -2.83 8.33
C VAL A 149 27.11 -3.32 7.06
N GLN A 150 26.90 -2.42 6.10
CA GLN A 150 26.38 -2.76 4.79
C GLN A 150 27.50 -2.81 3.76
N VAL A 151 27.46 -3.84 2.90
CA VAL A 151 28.33 -4.02 1.74
C VAL A 151 27.48 -3.94 0.49
N SER A 152 27.95 -3.20 -0.51
CA SER A 152 27.15 -2.87 -1.69
C SER A 152 27.04 -4.02 -2.70
N SER A 153 27.97 -4.98 -2.68
CA SER A 153 27.91 -6.17 -3.54
C SER A 153 28.82 -7.32 -3.05
N LEU A 154 28.70 -8.49 -3.71
CA LEU A 154 29.63 -9.62 -3.55
C LEU A 154 30.96 -9.45 -4.31
N CYS A 155 31.20 -8.29 -4.93
CA CYS A 155 32.47 -8.03 -5.61
C CYS A 155 33.64 -8.15 -4.60
N PRO A 156 34.75 -8.82 -4.95
CA PRO A 156 35.92 -8.92 -4.08
C PRO A 156 36.41 -7.57 -3.55
N ASP A 157 36.38 -6.52 -4.37
CA ASP A 157 36.81 -5.17 -3.98
C ASP A 157 35.91 -4.57 -2.89
N ASP A 158 34.59 -4.79 -2.97
CA ASP A 158 33.62 -4.29 -1.98
C ASP A 158 33.74 -5.05 -0.65
N LEU A 159 33.95 -6.36 -0.71
CA LEU A 159 34.20 -7.21 0.46
C LEU A 159 35.53 -6.85 1.14
N GLN A 160 36.60 -6.64 0.37
CA GLN A 160 37.90 -6.20 0.90
C GLN A 160 37.81 -4.80 1.51
N SER A 161 37.04 -3.90 0.89
CA SER A 161 36.76 -2.56 1.42
C SER A 161 36.03 -2.64 2.77
N ALA A 162 35.04 -3.53 2.89
CA ALA A 162 34.33 -3.76 4.14
C ALA A 162 35.23 -4.33 5.24
N ALA A 163 36.11 -5.29 4.92
CA ALA A 163 37.08 -5.82 5.86
C ALA A 163 38.05 -4.74 6.35
N SER A 164 38.55 -3.91 5.43
CA SER A 164 39.41 -2.76 5.77
C SER A 164 38.70 -1.75 6.66
N MET A 165 37.42 -1.45 6.39
CA MET A 165 36.58 -0.55 7.19
C MET A 165 36.36 -1.06 8.62
N LEU A 166 36.24 -2.38 8.80
CA LEU A 166 36.12 -2.97 10.13
C LEU A 166 37.40 -2.78 10.97
N PHE A 167 38.58 -2.66 10.36
CA PHE A 167 39.86 -2.53 11.07
C PHE A 167 40.49 -1.13 11.05
N GLN A 168 40.06 -0.23 10.17
CA GLN A 168 40.62 1.11 10.00
C GLN A 168 39.57 2.20 10.28
N PHE A 169 39.97 3.29 10.93
CA PHE A 169 39.16 4.51 10.94
C PHE A 169 39.14 5.10 9.52
N PRO A 170 37.99 5.52 8.96
CA PRO A 170 37.96 6.01 7.58
C PRO A 170 38.89 7.23 7.43
N PRO A 171 39.79 7.26 6.43
CA PRO A 171 40.64 8.42 6.21
C PRO A 171 39.78 9.61 5.78
N LEU A 172 39.91 10.72 6.51
CA LEU A 172 39.45 12.03 6.10
C LEU A 172 40.11 12.38 4.76
N SER A 173 39.36 12.32 3.66
CA SER A 173 39.82 12.83 2.38
C SER A 173 39.78 14.36 2.41
N LEU A 174 40.91 14.98 2.77
CA LEU A 174 41.18 16.38 2.50
C LEU A 174 41.16 16.61 0.99
N ASN A 175 40.19 17.36 0.49
CA ASN A 175 40.48 18.26 -0.62
C ASN A 175 40.03 19.66 -0.20
N ASN A 176 41.04 20.46 0.13
CA ASN A 176 40.93 21.87 0.49
C ASN A 176 40.29 22.63 -0.67
N ASN A 177 39.06 23.10 -0.48
CA ASN A 177 38.70 24.49 -0.76
C ASN A 177 37.36 24.82 -0.10
N SER A 178 37.40 25.86 0.73
CA SER A 178 36.32 26.54 1.46
C SER A 178 35.95 26.04 2.87
N PRO A 179 35.63 26.98 3.79
CA PRO A 179 36.34 27.10 5.06
C PRO A 179 35.59 26.50 6.26
N ARG A 180 36.42 26.14 7.25
CA ARG A 180 36.11 25.50 8.53
C ARG A 180 35.14 26.31 9.39
N LEU A 181 34.19 25.62 10.05
CA LEU A 181 33.57 26.10 11.30
C LEU A 181 33.54 24.99 12.38
N PRO A 182 33.54 25.36 13.66
CA PRO A 182 34.16 24.61 14.75
C PRO A 182 33.19 23.75 15.58
N THR A 183 33.81 22.88 16.38
CA THR A 183 33.26 21.88 17.30
C THR A 183 32.19 22.42 18.27
N LEU A 184 31.08 21.67 18.40
CA LEU A 184 29.92 21.91 19.27
C LEU A 184 30.21 21.65 20.76
N GLN A 185 31.05 22.49 21.39
CA GLN A 185 31.11 22.50 22.86
C GLN A 185 31.17 23.91 23.49
N ASN A 186 31.21 24.99 22.70
CA ASN A 186 31.51 26.33 23.24
C ASN A 186 30.51 27.47 22.93
N LEU A 187 29.26 27.22 22.52
CA LEU A 187 28.28 28.30 22.33
C LEU A 187 26.95 28.03 23.05
N LEU A 188 27.03 27.98 24.38
CA LEU A 188 26.04 28.66 25.20
C LEU A 188 26.29 30.17 25.01
N HIS A 189 25.21 30.96 24.87
CA HIS A 189 25.18 32.42 24.69
C HIS A 189 25.46 32.91 23.24
N HIS A 190 24.43 33.04 22.42
CA HIS A 190 23.85 34.35 22.05
C HIS A 190 22.78 34.23 20.96
N ASP A 191 22.03 35.31 20.85
CA ASP A 191 20.70 35.50 20.30
C ASP A 191 20.63 35.59 18.76
N HIS A 192 19.39 35.56 18.25
CA HIS A 192 18.89 35.99 16.94
C HIS A 192 18.98 35.10 15.67
N ASP A 193 17.78 34.61 15.32
CA ASP A 193 17.08 34.75 14.03
C ASP A 193 17.66 34.06 12.77
N TYR A 194 17.37 32.77 12.57
CA TYR A 194 17.13 32.05 11.28
C TYR A 194 16.57 30.63 11.60
N PRO A 195 15.69 30.04 10.75
CA PRO A 195 14.94 28.83 11.11
C PRO A 195 15.81 27.56 11.01
N LYS A 196 15.92 26.82 12.12
CA LYS A 196 16.69 25.57 12.25
C LYS A 196 16.04 24.40 11.49
N PRO A 197 16.83 23.50 10.86
CA PRO A 197 16.33 22.19 10.43
C PRO A 197 15.87 21.35 11.64
N LYS A 198 14.73 20.67 11.49
CA LYS A 198 14.07 19.95 12.59
C LYS A 198 14.93 18.77 13.08
N PRO A 199 15.09 18.59 14.41
CA PRO A 199 15.77 17.42 14.96
C PRO A 199 15.02 16.13 14.59
N HIS A 200 15.75 15.10 14.18
CA HIS A 200 15.22 13.74 14.02
C HIS A 200 14.76 13.22 15.39
N LEU A 201 13.50 13.47 15.73
CA LEU A 201 12.85 12.95 16.93
C LEU A 201 12.73 11.43 16.80
N GLN A 202 13.17 10.69 17.82
CA GLN A 202 12.97 9.24 17.88
C GLN A 202 11.47 8.91 17.72
N PRO A 203 11.10 7.83 16.99
CA PRO A 203 9.72 7.40 16.89
C PRO A 203 9.17 7.08 18.29
N GLN A 204 8.14 7.81 18.73
CA GLN A 204 7.47 7.55 20.00
C GLN A 204 6.12 6.86 19.77
N VAL A 205 5.62 6.17 20.79
CA VAL A 205 4.25 5.62 20.79
C VAL A 205 3.29 6.74 21.17
N TRP A 206 2.24 6.94 20.38
CA TRP A 206 1.25 7.98 20.60
C TRP A 206 -0.06 7.41 21.13
N THR A 207 -0.70 8.13 22.04
CA THR A 207 -2.07 7.84 22.48
C THR A 207 -3.04 8.08 21.34
N VAL A 208 -3.82 7.05 21.00
CA VAL A 208 -4.88 7.11 20.01
C VAL A 208 -6.22 7.27 20.72
N GLU A 209 -7.00 8.26 20.31
CA GLU A 209 -8.33 8.58 20.83
C GLU A 209 -9.39 8.32 19.76
N VAL A 210 -10.63 8.02 20.17
CA VAL A 210 -11.75 7.94 19.24
C VAL A 210 -12.10 9.35 18.75
N TRP A 211 -12.33 9.49 17.46
CA TRP A 211 -12.77 10.73 16.83
C TRP A 211 -14.13 11.16 17.39
N ASN A 212 -14.24 12.44 17.74
CA ASN A 212 -15.48 13.03 18.23
C ASN A 212 -16.21 13.76 17.09
N GLU A 213 -17.35 13.22 16.68
CA GLU A 213 -18.14 13.72 15.56
C GLU A 213 -18.62 15.17 15.71
N HIS A 214 -18.74 15.69 16.93
CA HIS A 214 -19.22 17.05 17.18
C HIS A 214 -18.07 18.06 17.29
N LEU A 215 -16.90 17.62 17.77
CA LEU A 215 -15.79 18.52 18.12
C LEU A 215 -14.65 18.55 17.11
N ASP A 216 -14.38 17.42 16.46
CA ASP A 216 -13.22 17.24 15.59
C ASP A 216 -13.39 17.60 14.10
N PRO A 217 -14.59 17.64 13.48
CA PRO A 217 -14.70 17.85 12.04
C PRO A 217 -13.93 19.06 11.47
N PRO A 218 -13.93 20.25 12.10
CA PRO A 218 -13.14 21.37 11.60
C PRO A 218 -11.63 21.09 11.56
N ALA A 219 -11.10 20.39 12.56
CA ALA A 219 -9.67 20.07 12.63
C ALA A 219 -9.30 18.96 11.63
N ILE A 220 -10.18 17.98 11.42
CA ILE A 220 -9.99 16.94 10.39
C ILE A 220 -9.99 17.54 8.99
N TYR A 221 -10.90 18.48 8.71
CA TYR A 221 -10.93 19.18 7.43
C TYR A 221 -9.65 19.98 7.14
N ASN A 222 -9.11 20.65 8.16
CA ASN A 222 -7.82 21.34 8.02
C ASN A 222 -6.68 20.36 7.77
N LEU A 223 -6.64 19.23 8.50
CA LEU A 223 -5.63 18.19 8.30
C LEU A 223 -5.72 17.56 6.91
N TRP A 224 -6.94 17.30 6.41
CA TRP A 224 -7.22 16.83 5.05
C TRP A 224 -6.58 17.77 4.01
N ARG A 225 -6.86 19.07 4.12
CA ARG A 225 -6.32 20.09 3.20
C ARG A 225 -4.80 20.26 3.30
N GLU A 226 -4.21 20.03 4.47
CA GLU A 226 -2.76 20.12 4.66
C GLU A 226 -2.02 18.88 4.14
N CYS A 227 -2.64 17.70 4.19
CA CYS A 227 -1.98 16.44 3.87
C CYS A 227 -2.23 15.96 2.45
N LEU A 228 -3.42 16.19 1.89
CA LEU A 228 -3.78 15.68 0.57
C LEU A 228 -3.46 16.68 -0.54
N PRO A 229 -3.16 16.17 -1.74
CA PRO A 229 -2.97 17.02 -2.91
C PRO A 229 -4.16 17.96 -3.20
N PRO A 230 -3.92 19.11 -3.85
CA PRO A 230 -4.96 20.12 -4.10
C PRO A 230 -6.21 19.61 -4.81
N GLN A 231 -6.12 18.58 -5.65
CA GLN A 231 -7.28 17.98 -6.33
C GLN A 231 -8.32 17.39 -5.36
N PHE A 232 -7.91 16.97 -4.16
CA PHE A 232 -8.80 16.48 -3.10
C PHE A 232 -9.32 17.59 -2.19
N SER A 233 -8.84 18.82 -2.33
CA SER A 233 -9.30 19.98 -1.53
C SER A 233 -10.65 20.55 -2.00
N CYS A 234 -11.28 19.87 -2.94
CA CYS A 234 -12.45 20.31 -3.68
C CYS A 234 -13.76 20.10 -2.88
N ILE A 235 -13.77 19.17 -1.91
CA ILE A 235 -14.91 18.93 -1.03
C ILE A 235 -14.97 19.96 0.11
N SER A 236 -16.19 20.34 0.51
CA SER A 236 -16.41 21.20 1.68
C SER A 236 -16.27 20.44 3.00
N GLN A 237 -16.10 21.18 4.11
CA GLN A 237 -16.09 20.58 5.45
C GLN A 237 -17.40 19.81 5.74
N TYR A 238 -18.55 20.33 5.28
CA TYR A 238 -19.84 19.68 5.45
C TYR A 238 -19.88 18.33 4.73
N GLN A 239 -19.48 18.30 3.46
CA GLN A 239 -19.40 17.05 2.68
C GLN A 239 -18.45 16.04 3.33
N LEU A 240 -17.24 16.47 3.74
CA LEU A 240 -16.31 15.59 4.44
C LEU A 240 -16.91 15.04 5.75
N THR A 241 -17.58 15.89 6.52
CA THR A 241 -18.22 15.48 7.78
C THR A 241 -19.30 14.43 7.54
N ASN A 242 -20.12 14.59 6.50
CA ASN A 242 -21.17 13.64 6.17
C ASN A 242 -20.61 12.28 5.74
N LEU A 243 -19.51 12.24 4.99
CA LEU A 243 -18.84 10.97 4.62
C LEU A 243 -18.31 10.22 5.85
N LEU A 244 -17.77 10.96 6.82
CA LEU A 244 -17.22 10.39 8.05
C LEU A 244 -18.33 9.93 9.01
N ARG A 245 -19.54 10.50 8.92
CA ARG A 245 -20.69 10.11 9.74
C ARG A 245 -21.49 9.02 9.06
N ARG A 246 -21.21 7.75 9.41
CA ARG A 246 -22.09 6.62 9.07
C ARG A 246 -22.42 5.80 10.31
N ASP A 247 -23.68 5.86 10.68
CA ASP A 247 -24.22 5.18 11.86
C ASP A 247 -23.97 3.66 11.77
N GLY A 248 -23.42 3.09 12.84
CA GLY A 248 -23.19 1.64 12.98
C GLY A 248 -21.99 1.08 12.21
N TYR A 249 -21.42 1.83 11.25
CA TYR A 249 -20.38 1.32 10.35
C TYR A 249 -19.08 2.11 10.40
N ALA A 250 -19.06 3.33 10.94
CA ALA A 250 -17.87 4.16 11.03
C ALA A 250 -17.28 4.17 12.45
N MET A 251 -15.97 3.94 12.56
CA MET A 251 -15.24 4.19 13.80
C MET A 251 -13.89 4.81 13.46
N HIS A 252 -13.68 6.07 13.84
CA HIS A 252 -12.51 6.83 13.42
C HIS A 252 -11.61 7.18 14.60
N TYR A 253 -10.34 7.44 14.33
CA TYR A 253 -9.32 7.62 15.35
C TYR A 253 -8.47 8.86 15.10
N VAL A 254 -8.08 9.52 16.18
CA VAL A 254 -7.23 10.72 16.15
C VAL A 254 -6.04 10.55 17.08
N VAL A 255 -4.95 11.25 16.76
CA VAL A 255 -3.83 11.48 17.67
C VAL A 255 -3.72 12.98 17.90
N ARG A 256 -3.62 13.38 19.17
CA ARG A 256 -3.48 14.78 19.56
C ARG A 256 -2.07 15.08 20.07
N ALA A 257 -1.58 16.28 19.80
CA ALA A 257 -0.35 16.78 20.39
C ALA A 257 -0.47 16.84 21.93
N PRO A 258 0.63 16.69 22.68
CA PRO A 258 0.62 16.90 24.13
C PRO A 258 0.24 18.34 24.44
N SER A 259 -0.47 18.58 25.54
CA SER A 259 -0.69 19.96 26.03
C SER A 259 0.65 20.64 26.29
N SER A 260 0.82 21.87 25.82
CA SER A 260 2.01 22.67 26.17
C SER A 260 1.96 22.97 27.66
N PRO A 261 3.07 22.84 28.41
CA PRO A 261 3.11 23.19 29.83
C PRO A 261 2.93 24.70 30.11
N THR A 262 2.76 25.54 29.09
CA THR A 262 2.65 27.01 29.20
C THR A 262 1.22 27.54 29.22
N SER A 263 0.19 26.70 29.10
CA SER A 263 -1.20 27.13 29.24
C SER A 263 -1.57 27.17 30.74
N ASN A 264 -1.16 28.25 31.37
CA ASN A 264 -1.64 28.61 32.70
C ASN A 264 -3.16 28.86 32.62
N GLY A 265 -3.92 27.95 33.23
CA GLY A 265 -5.17 28.24 33.93
C GLY A 265 -6.25 28.99 33.16
N THR A 266 -7.13 28.24 32.50
CA THR A 266 -8.56 28.55 32.55
C THR A 266 -9.32 27.32 33.03
N GLU A 267 -9.57 27.30 34.35
CA GLU A 267 -10.58 26.46 34.96
C GLU A 267 -11.94 26.82 34.33
N ASN A 268 -12.33 26.08 33.28
CA ASN A 268 -13.68 25.84 32.74
C ASN A 268 -13.75 25.48 31.24
N GLY A 269 -12.64 25.10 30.59
CA GLY A 269 -12.69 24.56 29.23
C GLY A 269 -11.65 23.49 29.03
N ALA A 270 -12.05 22.29 28.60
CA ALA A 270 -11.11 21.26 28.17
C ALA A 270 -10.16 21.87 27.12
N GLU A 271 -8.87 21.98 27.43
CA GLU A 271 -7.87 22.41 26.46
C GLU A 271 -7.97 21.54 25.22
N LYS A 272 -8.38 22.15 24.10
CA LYS A 272 -8.52 21.44 22.83
C LYS A 272 -7.13 21.19 22.26
N ARG A 273 -6.54 20.06 22.63
CA ARG A 273 -5.27 19.59 22.08
C ARG A 273 -5.36 19.43 20.56
N GLU A 274 -4.35 19.95 19.86
CA GLU A 274 -4.28 19.95 18.39
C GLU A 274 -4.29 18.51 17.84
N ILE A 275 -5.08 18.24 16.81
CA ILE A 275 -5.05 16.96 16.09
C ILE A 275 -3.87 16.95 15.11
N ILE A 276 -2.98 15.98 15.25
CA ILE A 276 -1.77 15.83 14.43
C ILE A 276 -1.78 14.55 13.57
N GLY A 277 -2.78 13.70 13.76
CA GLY A 277 -3.01 12.53 12.92
C GLY A 277 -4.46 12.07 13.00
N PHE A 278 -4.93 11.46 11.93
CA PHE A 278 -6.30 10.98 11.77
C PHE A 278 -6.32 9.67 10.97
N CYS A 279 -7.20 8.76 11.35
CA CYS A 279 -7.46 7.53 10.63
C CYS A 279 -8.96 7.28 10.52
N ALA A 280 -9.47 7.21 9.29
CA ALA A 280 -10.85 6.84 9.01
C ALA A 280 -10.93 5.32 8.80
N THR A 281 -11.92 4.68 9.42
CA THR A 281 -12.23 3.27 9.20
C THR A 281 -13.73 3.03 9.09
N TYR A 282 -14.09 2.05 8.27
CA TYR A 282 -15.47 1.60 8.07
C TYR A 282 -15.57 0.08 8.17
N THR A 283 -16.76 -0.43 8.46
CA THR A 283 -17.13 -1.84 8.27
C THR A 283 -18.36 -1.92 7.37
N THR A 284 -18.34 -2.76 6.35
CA THR A 284 -19.45 -2.90 5.38
C THR A 284 -19.82 -4.37 5.24
N TYR A 285 -21.09 -4.70 4.98
CA TYR A 285 -21.48 -6.09 4.79
C TYR A 285 -20.99 -6.63 3.44
N LEU A 286 -20.59 -7.90 3.45
CA LEU A 286 -20.17 -8.63 2.26
C LEU A 286 -21.30 -9.44 1.63
N ASP A 287 -22.38 -9.66 2.38
CA ASP A 287 -23.51 -10.47 1.98
C ASP A 287 -24.81 -9.90 2.53
N ARG A 288 -25.91 -10.42 1.98
CA ARG A 288 -27.27 -10.11 2.43
C ARG A 288 -27.56 -10.61 3.85
N ASP A 289 -26.89 -11.67 4.28
CA ASP A 289 -27.13 -12.32 5.58
C ASP A 289 -26.62 -11.45 6.75
N GLY A 290 -25.69 -10.53 6.48
CA GLY A 290 -25.14 -9.60 7.44
C GLY A 290 -24.13 -10.25 8.40
N GLU A 291 -23.61 -11.42 8.05
CA GLU A 291 -22.70 -12.19 8.92
C GLU A 291 -21.23 -11.89 8.64
N HIS A 292 -20.89 -11.59 7.39
CA HIS A 292 -19.53 -11.27 6.97
C HIS A 292 -19.35 -9.78 6.72
N LEU A 293 -18.30 -9.21 7.31
CA LEU A 293 -17.95 -7.81 7.21
C LEU A 293 -16.58 -7.63 6.54
N LEU A 294 -16.48 -6.54 5.78
CA LEU A 294 -15.25 -5.98 5.26
C LEU A 294 -14.83 -4.80 6.13
N GLY A 295 -13.68 -4.91 6.79
CA GLY A 295 -13.03 -3.79 7.45
C GLY A 295 -12.29 -2.92 6.43
N SER A 296 -12.49 -1.61 6.47
CA SER A 296 -11.82 -0.67 5.56
C SER A 296 -10.93 0.27 6.36
N LEU A 297 -9.63 0.27 6.06
CA LEU A 297 -8.70 1.33 6.49
C LEU A 297 -8.75 2.45 5.44
N ALA A 298 -9.80 3.27 5.51
CA ALA A 298 -10.20 4.17 4.44
C ALA A 298 -9.24 5.34 4.20
N LEU A 299 -8.67 5.89 5.28
CA LEU A 299 -7.75 7.02 5.19
C LEU A 299 -6.79 7.02 6.37
N LEU A 300 -5.54 7.40 6.14
CA LEU A 300 -4.55 7.65 7.18
C LEU A 300 -3.78 8.94 6.90
N LEU A 301 -4.02 9.97 7.70
CA LEU A 301 -3.35 11.26 7.59
C LEU A 301 -2.47 11.52 8.80
N VAL A 302 -1.28 12.06 8.55
CA VAL A 302 -0.39 12.57 9.59
C VAL A 302 0.06 13.95 9.16
N LYS A 303 -0.01 14.92 10.07
CA LYS A 303 0.43 16.29 9.81
C LYS A 303 1.88 16.28 9.32
N PRO A 304 2.25 16.93 8.18
CA PRO A 304 3.60 16.89 7.62
C PRO A 304 4.69 17.25 8.62
N THR A 305 4.39 18.21 9.50
CA THR A 305 5.31 18.65 10.55
C THR A 305 5.61 17.60 11.64
N HIS A 306 4.84 16.51 11.66
CA HIS A 306 4.88 15.42 12.63
C HIS A 306 5.19 14.05 11.98
N HIS A 307 5.58 14.02 10.70
CA HIS A 307 6.08 12.81 10.04
C HIS A 307 7.34 12.27 10.72
N GLY A 308 7.58 10.96 10.58
CA GLY A 308 8.73 10.27 11.19
C GLY A 308 8.66 10.09 12.72
N ARG A 309 7.61 10.59 13.39
CA ARG A 309 7.49 10.54 14.88
C ARG A 309 6.71 9.35 15.43
N GLY A 310 6.24 8.43 14.58
CA GLY A 310 5.45 7.27 15.01
C GLY A 310 3.93 7.48 15.10
N VAL A 311 3.41 8.66 14.74
CA VAL A 311 1.96 8.97 14.76
C VAL A 311 1.17 8.01 13.87
N GLY A 312 1.53 7.92 12.59
CA GLY A 312 0.85 7.04 11.63
C GLY A 312 0.93 5.56 12.01
N LEU A 313 2.04 5.13 12.63
CA LEU A 313 2.20 3.76 13.10
C LEU A 313 1.28 3.45 14.28
N SER A 314 1.10 4.42 15.19
CA SER A 314 0.20 4.27 16.34
C SER A 314 -1.25 4.18 15.88
N LEU A 315 -1.66 5.07 14.96
CA LEU A 315 -3.00 5.07 14.34
C LEU A 315 -3.27 3.75 13.59
N HIS A 316 -2.36 3.33 12.71
CA HIS A 316 -2.53 2.11 11.92
C HIS A 316 -2.62 0.86 12.80
N ARG A 317 -1.73 0.68 13.77
CA ARG A 317 -1.79 -0.47 14.69
C ARG A 317 -3.09 -0.50 15.48
N HIS A 318 -3.56 0.66 15.95
CA HIS A 318 -4.82 0.76 16.69
C HIS A 318 -6.00 0.41 15.78
N ALA A 319 -6.10 1.04 14.61
CA ALA A 319 -7.15 0.80 13.64
C ALA A 319 -7.22 -0.67 13.20
N MET A 320 -6.09 -1.27 12.82
CA MET A 320 -6.01 -2.68 12.43
C MET A 320 -6.44 -3.61 13.57
N LYS A 321 -6.00 -3.34 14.81
CA LYS A 321 -6.41 -4.11 15.99
C LYS A 321 -7.91 -4.01 16.24
N MET A 322 -8.52 -2.86 16.01
CA MET A 322 -9.96 -2.68 16.22
C MET A 322 -10.77 -3.35 15.11
N LEU A 323 -10.41 -3.16 13.84
CA LEU A 323 -11.07 -3.80 12.71
C LEU A 323 -11.03 -5.34 12.82
N THR A 324 -9.86 -5.91 13.13
CA THR A 324 -9.71 -7.37 13.28
C THR A 324 -10.41 -7.96 14.51
N LYS A 325 -10.75 -7.12 15.51
CA LYS A 325 -11.53 -7.54 16.68
C LYS A 325 -13.04 -7.42 16.48
N THR A 326 -13.48 -6.65 15.50
CA THR A 326 -14.91 -6.50 15.21
C THR A 326 -15.46 -7.83 14.72
N ARG A 327 -16.48 -8.33 15.41
CA ARG A 327 -17.14 -9.60 15.05
C ARG A 327 -17.68 -9.51 13.63
N GLY A 328 -17.47 -10.57 12.85
CA GLY A 328 -17.91 -10.66 11.46
C GLY A 328 -16.87 -10.15 10.46
N VAL A 329 -15.87 -9.35 10.89
CA VAL A 329 -14.80 -8.90 9.98
C VAL A 329 -13.93 -10.09 9.58
N CYS A 330 -14.06 -10.51 8.32
CA CYS A 330 -13.29 -11.62 7.75
C CYS A 330 -12.20 -11.12 6.80
N ARG A 331 -12.30 -9.89 6.31
CA ARG A 331 -11.35 -9.27 5.37
C ARG A 331 -11.08 -7.82 5.75
N VAL A 332 -9.89 -7.33 5.44
CA VAL A 332 -9.54 -5.92 5.63
C VAL A 332 -8.95 -5.33 4.35
N GLN A 333 -9.44 -4.18 3.90
CA GLN A 333 -8.95 -3.46 2.73
C GLN A 333 -8.26 -2.15 3.09
N LEU A 334 -7.32 -1.72 2.24
CA LEU A 334 -6.77 -0.37 2.25
C LEU A 334 -7.60 0.49 1.30
N GLY A 335 -8.04 1.66 1.77
CA GLY A 335 -9.08 2.43 1.09
C GLY A 335 -10.48 1.96 1.52
N SER A 336 -11.51 2.47 0.84
CA SER A 336 -12.90 2.10 1.08
C SER A 336 -13.73 2.09 -0.19
N THR A 337 -14.62 1.10 -0.32
CA THR A 337 -15.55 0.99 -1.46
C THR A 337 -16.64 2.06 -1.38
N PHE A 338 -17.38 2.06 -0.27
CA PHE A 338 -18.48 2.98 0.05
C PHE A 338 -18.52 3.24 1.57
N PRO A 339 -18.51 4.50 2.05
CA PRO A 339 -18.23 5.71 1.28
C PRO A 339 -16.83 5.66 0.72
N ARG A 340 -16.64 6.16 -0.49
CA ARG A 340 -15.31 6.28 -1.05
C ARG A 340 -14.69 7.55 -0.49
N LEU A 341 -13.56 7.43 0.20
CA LEU A 341 -12.67 8.56 0.48
C LEU A 341 -11.49 8.51 -0.48
N LEU A 342 -10.88 7.33 -0.54
CA LEU A 342 -9.93 6.84 -1.53
C LEU A 342 -10.31 5.38 -1.76
N TYR A 343 -10.33 4.90 -2.99
CA TYR A 343 -10.63 3.49 -3.26
C TYR A 343 -9.45 2.59 -2.86
N GLY A 344 -8.24 3.13 -2.91
CA GLY A 344 -7.02 2.42 -2.58
C GLY A 344 -5.84 3.35 -2.34
N LEU A 345 -4.64 2.85 -2.65
CA LEU A 345 -3.43 3.68 -2.63
C LEU A 345 -3.31 4.40 -3.99
N PRO A 346 -3.10 5.72 -4.04
CA PRO A 346 -2.88 6.42 -5.31
C PRO A 346 -1.77 5.73 -6.13
N TRP A 347 -1.96 5.56 -7.44
CA TRP A 347 -0.99 4.90 -8.31
C TRP A 347 0.38 5.60 -8.31
N ASP A 348 0.38 6.93 -8.26
CA ASP A 348 1.57 7.80 -8.25
C ASP A 348 2.03 8.18 -6.83
N VAL A 349 1.63 7.40 -5.82
CA VAL A 349 2.00 7.69 -4.43
C VAL A 349 3.52 7.68 -4.23
N ASP A 350 3.99 8.49 -3.28
CA ASP A 350 5.39 8.48 -2.85
C ASP A 350 5.85 7.03 -2.54
N PRO A 351 6.94 6.54 -3.15
CA PRO A 351 7.50 5.22 -2.87
C PRO A 351 7.77 4.97 -1.38
N GLU A 352 8.03 6.02 -0.58
CA GLU A 352 8.17 5.91 0.87
C GLU A 352 6.86 5.51 1.56
N VAL A 353 5.72 6.03 1.09
CA VAL A 353 4.37 5.70 1.61
C VAL A 353 3.97 4.30 1.18
N GLU A 354 4.22 3.94 -0.09
CA GLU A 354 4.02 2.57 -0.58
C GLU A 354 4.83 1.57 0.25
N ASN A 355 6.13 1.84 0.43
CA ASN A 355 7.01 1.03 1.26
C ASN A 355 6.57 1.02 2.73
N TRP A 356 5.99 2.11 3.24
CA TRP A 356 5.44 2.18 4.58
C TRP A 356 4.28 1.19 4.76
N PHE A 357 3.34 1.11 3.82
CA PHE A 357 2.26 0.12 3.87
C PHE A 357 2.80 -1.31 3.64
N ARG A 358 3.71 -1.52 2.67
CA ARG A 358 4.33 -2.83 2.41
C ARG A 358 5.00 -3.42 3.65
N LYS A 359 5.80 -2.61 4.37
CA LYS A 359 6.46 -3.00 5.64
C LYS A 359 5.49 -3.40 6.76
N ARG A 360 4.19 -3.13 6.59
CA ARG A 360 3.11 -3.43 7.54
C ARG A 360 2.23 -4.59 7.08
N GLY A 361 2.67 -5.35 6.09
CA GLY A 361 2.01 -6.56 5.62
C GLY A 361 1.00 -6.34 4.50
N TRP A 362 0.82 -5.11 4.01
CA TRP A 362 -0.03 -4.87 2.84
C TRP A 362 0.64 -5.46 1.58
N PRO A 363 -0.08 -6.26 0.78
CA PRO A 363 0.47 -7.06 -0.30
C PRO A 363 0.69 -6.23 -1.58
N ILE A 364 1.51 -5.19 -1.48
CA ILE A 364 1.86 -4.30 -2.59
C ILE A 364 2.95 -4.96 -3.44
N HIS A 365 2.53 -5.59 -4.53
CA HIS A 365 3.43 -6.22 -5.50
C HIS A 365 3.64 -5.27 -6.67
N SER A 366 4.88 -4.81 -6.86
CA SER A 366 5.30 -4.14 -8.08
C SER A 366 5.42 -5.18 -9.20
N GLY A 367 4.29 -5.51 -9.82
CA GLY A 367 4.20 -6.44 -10.95
C GLY A 367 2.77 -6.89 -11.21
N MET A 368 2.22 -6.50 -12.38
CA MET A 368 0.91 -6.91 -12.90
C MET A 368 0.75 -8.44 -12.79
N GLY A 369 -0.21 -8.87 -11.97
CA GLY A 369 -0.57 -10.28 -11.87
C GLY A 369 -1.93 -10.42 -11.20
N ALA A 370 -2.90 -10.90 -11.98
CA ALA A 370 -4.25 -11.23 -11.53
C ALA A 370 -4.19 -12.36 -10.49
N GLY A 371 -4.25 -12.00 -9.22
CA GLY A 371 -4.34 -12.94 -8.11
C GLY A 371 -5.03 -12.28 -6.91
N PRO A 372 -5.84 -13.03 -6.13
CA PRO A 372 -6.49 -12.48 -4.94
C PRO A 372 -5.46 -11.85 -4.00
N GLY A 373 -5.70 -10.60 -3.60
CA GLY A 373 -4.83 -9.87 -2.68
C GLY A 373 -3.53 -9.33 -3.27
N ARG A 374 -3.27 -9.38 -4.59
CA ARG A 374 -2.02 -8.85 -5.19
C ARG A 374 -2.02 -7.35 -5.50
N GLY A 375 -3.13 -6.66 -5.26
CA GLY A 375 -3.33 -5.30 -5.73
C GLY A 375 -3.95 -5.32 -7.12
N ALA A 376 -5.18 -4.83 -7.26
CA ALA A 376 -5.77 -4.55 -8.57
C ALA A 376 -5.63 -3.06 -8.86
N GLU A 377 -5.09 -2.72 -10.03
CA GLU A 377 -5.14 -1.34 -10.52
C GLU A 377 -6.58 -1.03 -10.90
N VAL A 378 -7.02 0.12 -10.42
CA VAL A 378 -8.35 0.63 -10.63
C VAL A 378 -8.27 2.08 -11.05
N THR A 379 -9.01 2.42 -12.09
CA THR A 379 -8.97 3.73 -12.73
C THR A 379 -10.37 4.32 -12.77
N ASP A 380 -10.47 5.58 -12.36
CA ASP A 380 -11.63 6.42 -12.57
C ASP A 380 -11.54 7.09 -13.94
N TRP A 381 -12.68 7.17 -14.63
CA TRP A 381 -12.78 7.68 -15.98
C TRP A 381 -13.74 8.87 -16.05
N VAL A 382 -13.41 9.82 -16.92
CA VAL A 382 -14.31 10.90 -17.31
C VAL A 382 -14.67 10.72 -18.77
N LEU A 383 -15.98 10.78 -19.05
CA LEU A 383 -16.54 10.56 -20.37
C LEU A 383 -17.37 11.77 -20.81
N HIS A 384 -17.02 12.33 -21.96
CA HIS A 384 -17.77 13.44 -22.56
C HIS A 384 -18.80 12.92 -23.55
N PHE A 385 -20.08 13.26 -23.35
CA PHE A 385 -21.17 12.73 -24.19
C PHE A 385 -21.04 13.13 -25.66
N THR A 386 -20.47 14.31 -25.93
CA THR A 386 -20.21 14.80 -27.30
C THR A 386 -19.29 13.90 -28.11
N ASN A 387 -18.45 13.14 -27.43
CA ASN A 387 -17.47 12.28 -28.06
C ASN A 387 -17.93 10.83 -28.06
N TRP A 388 -19.03 10.47 -27.36
CA TRP A 388 -19.50 9.10 -27.27
C TRP A 388 -19.73 8.52 -28.68
N PRO A 389 -19.05 7.42 -29.04
CA PRO A 389 -19.24 6.86 -30.35
C PRO A 389 -20.67 6.34 -30.41
N ILE A 390 -21.46 6.83 -31.37
CA ILE A 390 -22.79 6.30 -31.67
C ILE A 390 -22.60 4.96 -32.37
N THR A 391 -21.93 4.01 -31.72
CA THR A 391 -21.75 2.67 -32.25
C THR A 391 -23.03 1.91 -31.99
N GLN A 392 -23.85 1.77 -33.04
CA GLN A 392 -25.07 0.97 -33.03
C GLN A 392 -24.72 -0.53 -33.04
N VAL A 393 -24.06 -1.03 -31.99
CA VAL A 393 -23.92 -2.47 -31.79
C VAL A 393 -25.32 -3.00 -31.48
N LEU A 394 -25.99 -3.55 -32.47
CA LEU A 394 -27.33 -4.11 -32.35
C LEU A 394 -27.25 -5.42 -31.59
N LEU A 395 -27.90 -5.47 -30.43
CA LEU A 395 -28.08 -6.68 -29.63
C LEU A 395 -29.58 -7.00 -29.63
N PRO A 396 -30.12 -7.63 -30.70
CA PRO A 396 -31.57 -7.71 -30.93
C PRO A 396 -32.35 -8.46 -29.85
N ARG A 397 -31.69 -9.33 -29.08
CA ARG A 397 -32.29 -10.08 -27.95
C ARG A 397 -32.16 -9.38 -26.60
N ILE A 398 -31.41 -8.28 -26.54
CA ILE A 398 -31.07 -7.59 -25.29
C ILE A 398 -31.71 -6.21 -25.30
N SER A 399 -32.58 -5.97 -24.33
CA SER A 399 -33.18 -4.66 -24.08
C SER A 399 -32.44 -3.94 -22.96
N PHE A 400 -32.28 -2.62 -23.09
CA PHE A 400 -31.69 -1.78 -22.06
C PHE A 400 -32.70 -0.73 -21.60
N LYS A 401 -32.93 -0.61 -20.28
CA LYS A 401 -33.97 0.24 -19.71
C LYS A 401 -33.67 0.62 -18.26
N GLN A 402 -34.37 1.62 -17.73
CA GLN A 402 -34.37 1.88 -16.28
C GLN A 402 -35.15 0.79 -15.54
N CYS A 403 -34.73 0.48 -14.31
CA CYS A 403 -35.38 -0.47 -13.43
C CYS A 403 -36.75 0.05 -12.98
N SER A 404 -37.72 -0.85 -12.89
CA SER A 404 -39.00 -0.59 -12.25
C SER A 404 -39.08 -1.21 -10.86
N PHE A 405 -40.01 -0.76 -10.02
CA PHE A 405 -40.20 -1.30 -8.67
C PHE A 405 -40.36 -2.84 -8.61
N PRO A 406 -41.15 -3.49 -9.48
CA PRO A 406 -41.29 -4.95 -9.45
C PRO A 406 -40.00 -5.72 -9.78
N GLU A 407 -39.04 -5.07 -10.44
CA GLU A 407 -37.78 -5.70 -10.86
C GLU A 407 -36.69 -5.55 -9.79
N PHE A 408 -36.85 -4.64 -8.82
CA PHE A 408 -35.81 -4.27 -7.87
C PHE A 408 -35.27 -5.46 -7.05
N GLU A 409 -36.16 -6.34 -6.56
CA GLU A 409 -35.73 -7.56 -5.83
C GLU A 409 -34.88 -8.49 -6.71
N ALA A 410 -35.25 -8.65 -7.98
CA ALA A 410 -34.48 -9.47 -8.92
C ALA A 410 -33.11 -8.83 -9.26
N VAL A 411 -33.03 -7.49 -9.24
CA VAL A 411 -31.75 -6.77 -9.38
C VAL A 411 -30.86 -7.03 -8.19
N LEU A 412 -31.39 -6.96 -6.96
CA LEU A 412 -30.61 -7.24 -5.74
C LEU A 412 -30.05 -8.67 -5.75
N GLU A 413 -30.87 -9.66 -6.13
CA GLU A 413 -30.40 -11.05 -6.29
C GLU A 413 -29.31 -11.17 -7.35
N PHE A 414 -29.50 -10.55 -8.52
CA PHE A 414 -28.51 -10.54 -9.60
C PHE A 414 -27.17 -9.94 -9.14
N VAL A 415 -27.21 -8.75 -8.53
CA VAL A 415 -26.01 -8.04 -8.07
C VAL A 415 -25.33 -8.84 -6.95
N GLU A 416 -26.08 -9.42 -6.01
CA GLU A 416 -25.51 -10.25 -4.96
C GLU A 416 -24.69 -11.41 -5.53
N VAL A 417 -25.28 -12.17 -6.44
CA VAL A 417 -24.65 -13.36 -7.04
C VAL A 417 -23.41 -12.97 -7.85
N GLU A 418 -23.54 -11.98 -8.74
CA GLU A 418 -22.46 -11.65 -9.68
C GLU A 418 -21.34 -10.84 -9.03
N SER A 419 -21.64 -9.97 -8.06
CA SER A 419 -20.61 -9.25 -7.30
C SER A 419 -19.77 -10.19 -6.44
N LYS A 420 -20.40 -11.16 -5.74
CA LYS A 420 -19.68 -12.23 -5.02
C LYS A 420 -18.80 -13.05 -5.96
N ARG A 421 -19.30 -13.43 -7.14
CA ARG A 421 -18.53 -14.17 -8.15
C ARG A 421 -17.31 -13.39 -8.66
N ALA A 422 -17.48 -12.09 -8.91
CA ALA A 422 -16.41 -11.20 -9.37
C ALA A 422 -15.49 -10.70 -8.25
N GLY A 423 -15.73 -11.10 -6.99
CA GLY A 423 -14.98 -10.61 -5.82
C GLY A 423 -15.17 -9.11 -5.56
N LYS A 424 -16.23 -8.50 -6.10
CA LYS A 424 -16.61 -7.10 -5.94
C LYS A 424 -17.45 -6.96 -4.67
N MET A 425 -16.90 -6.27 -3.68
CA MET A 425 -17.53 -6.17 -2.35
C MET A 425 -18.21 -4.82 -2.17
N GLY A 426 -19.30 -4.77 -1.39
CA GLY A 426 -20.07 -3.55 -1.10
C GLY A 426 -21.04 -3.12 -2.20
N TRP A 427 -21.09 -3.79 -3.35
CA TRP A 427 -22.02 -3.44 -4.44
C TRP A 427 -23.47 -3.72 -4.07
N TYR A 428 -23.75 -4.87 -3.45
CA TYR A 428 -25.10 -5.20 -2.98
C TYR A 428 -25.67 -4.09 -2.08
N ASP A 429 -24.89 -3.66 -1.07
CA ASP A 429 -25.29 -2.59 -0.15
C ASP A 429 -25.58 -1.27 -0.89
N GLU A 430 -24.82 -0.96 -1.93
CA GLU A 430 -25.02 0.25 -2.74
C GLU A 430 -26.37 0.23 -3.46
N TYR A 431 -26.74 -0.90 -4.07
CA TYR A 431 -28.07 -1.05 -4.67
C TYR A 431 -29.18 -1.10 -3.60
N ALA A 432 -28.93 -1.78 -2.47
CA ALA A 432 -29.90 -1.94 -1.40
C ALA A 432 -30.29 -0.62 -0.72
N LYS A 433 -29.43 0.41 -0.75
CA LYS A 433 -29.75 1.78 -0.30
C LYS A 433 -30.96 2.39 -1.00
N LEU A 434 -31.28 1.92 -2.21
CA LEU A 434 -32.43 2.40 -2.98
C LEU A 434 -33.75 1.75 -2.56
N ALA A 435 -33.72 0.74 -1.68
CA ALA A 435 -34.90 0.05 -1.21
C ALA A 435 -35.90 1.02 -0.57
N GLY A 436 -37.17 0.93 -1.00
CA GLY A 436 -38.25 1.80 -0.50
C GLY A 436 -38.15 3.27 -0.95
N SER A 437 -37.19 3.61 -1.81
CA SER A 437 -37.07 4.94 -2.41
C SER A 437 -37.68 4.98 -3.82
N MET A 438 -38.06 6.17 -4.28
CA MET A 438 -38.45 6.39 -5.69
C MET A 438 -37.26 6.34 -6.65
N ARG A 439 -36.05 6.07 -6.13
CA ARG A 439 -34.78 6.16 -6.86
C ARG A 439 -34.35 4.82 -7.45
N VAL A 440 -35.21 3.81 -7.43
CA VAL A 440 -34.97 2.56 -8.17
C VAL A 440 -34.76 2.82 -9.67
N GLU A 441 -35.31 3.91 -10.21
CA GLU A 441 -35.13 4.33 -11.61
C GLU A 441 -33.69 4.79 -11.95
N ASP A 442 -32.86 5.06 -10.94
CA ASP A 442 -31.44 5.35 -11.14
C ASP A 442 -30.65 4.09 -11.59
N ILE A 443 -31.23 2.91 -11.41
CA ILE A 443 -30.68 1.64 -11.89
C ILE A 443 -31.01 1.49 -13.38
N VAL A 444 -29.99 1.25 -14.20
CA VAL A 444 -30.12 0.87 -15.60
C VAL A 444 -29.83 -0.62 -15.74
N LEU A 445 -30.68 -1.34 -16.47
CA LEU A 445 -30.64 -2.78 -16.65
C LEU A 445 -30.40 -3.17 -18.11
N GLY A 446 -29.67 -4.26 -18.32
CA GLY A 446 -29.66 -5.05 -19.55
C GLY A 446 -30.42 -6.35 -19.33
N VAL A 447 -31.43 -6.63 -20.16
CA VAL A 447 -32.33 -7.78 -20.04
C VAL A 447 -32.36 -8.57 -21.34
N GLU A 448 -31.97 -9.85 -21.29
CA GLU A 448 -32.01 -10.81 -22.39
C GLU A 448 -33.09 -11.85 -22.09
N ASP A 449 -34.09 -12.00 -22.97
CA ASP A 449 -35.18 -12.99 -22.82
C ASP A 449 -35.87 -12.97 -21.42
N GLY A 450 -36.02 -11.78 -20.83
CA GLY A 450 -36.63 -11.58 -19.51
C GLY A 450 -35.71 -11.82 -18.31
N ARG A 451 -34.45 -12.18 -18.54
CA ARG A 451 -33.41 -12.35 -17.51
C ARG A 451 -32.52 -11.11 -17.45
N ILE A 452 -32.23 -10.62 -16.24
CA ILE A 452 -31.23 -9.57 -16.02
C ILE A 452 -29.85 -10.16 -16.28
N ILE A 453 -29.10 -9.50 -17.18
CA ILE A 453 -27.73 -9.88 -17.54
C ILE A 453 -26.72 -8.77 -17.27
N ALA A 454 -27.19 -7.56 -17.00
CA ALA A 454 -26.36 -6.42 -16.62
C ALA A 454 -27.16 -5.40 -15.79
N ALA A 455 -26.47 -4.68 -14.92
CA ALA A 455 -27.02 -3.58 -14.12
C ALA A 455 -25.95 -2.49 -13.89
N ALA A 456 -26.36 -1.23 -13.81
CA ALA A 456 -25.50 -0.11 -13.42
C ALA A 456 -26.31 0.93 -12.63
N LEU A 457 -25.65 1.63 -11.71
CA LEU A 457 -26.25 2.73 -10.95
C LEU A 457 -25.83 4.07 -11.53
N THR A 458 -26.79 4.93 -11.85
CA THR A 458 -26.55 6.32 -12.22
C THR A 458 -26.74 7.23 -11.02
N TYR A 459 -26.04 8.37 -10.97
CA TYR A 459 -26.25 9.37 -9.94
C TYR A 459 -25.89 10.78 -10.43
N VAL A 460 -26.48 11.80 -9.80
CA VAL A 460 -26.17 13.21 -10.08
C VAL A 460 -25.68 13.89 -8.80
N PRO A 461 -24.39 14.24 -8.70
CA PRO A 461 -23.84 14.94 -7.54
C PRO A 461 -24.47 16.31 -7.30
N GLY A 462 -24.57 16.72 -6.03
CA GLY A 462 -24.82 18.11 -5.64
C GLY A 462 -26.24 18.66 -5.89
N SER A 463 -27.15 17.88 -6.49
CA SER A 463 -28.56 18.26 -6.57
C SER A 463 -29.26 18.06 -5.22
N ALA A 464 -30.19 18.95 -4.87
CA ALA A 464 -31.11 18.75 -3.75
C ALA A 464 -32.05 17.58 -4.11
N GLY A 465 -31.56 16.36 -3.92
CA GLY A 465 -32.11 15.16 -4.56
C GLY A 465 -31.08 14.34 -5.33
N GLY A 466 -29.77 14.42 -5.05
CA GLY A 466 -28.75 13.57 -5.69
C GLY A 466 -28.87 12.08 -5.37
N GLY A 467 -29.65 11.73 -4.35
CA GLY A 467 -29.93 10.35 -3.93
C GLY A 467 -28.80 9.76 -3.09
N PRO A 468 -29.06 8.62 -2.43
CA PRO A 468 -28.13 8.04 -1.47
C PRO A 468 -26.79 7.65 -2.10
N VAL A 469 -26.77 7.30 -3.40
CA VAL A 469 -25.54 6.93 -4.12
C VAL A 469 -24.59 8.12 -4.29
N ALA A 470 -25.11 9.32 -4.58
CA ALA A 470 -24.28 10.50 -4.77
C ALA A 470 -23.56 10.94 -3.48
N GLU A 471 -24.08 10.57 -2.31
CA GLU A 471 -23.47 10.89 -1.02
C GLU A 471 -22.17 10.12 -0.77
N ASP A 472 -21.96 9.00 -1.47
CA ASP A 472 -20.75 8.19 -1.40
C ASP A 472 -19.64 8.67 -2.35
N PHE A 473 -19.92 9.63 -3.26
CA PHE A 473 -19.00 10.17 -4.28
C PHE A 473 -18.93 11.71 -4.30
N PRO A 474 -18.47 12.32 -3.21
CA PRO A 474 -18.59 13.76 -2.93
C PRO A 474 -17.75 14.65 -3.86
N TRP A 475 -16.62 14.16 -4.40
CA TRP A 475 -15.72 14.93 -5.26
C TRP A 475 -16.20 15.04 -6.70
N VAL A 476 -17.08 14.13 -7.16
CA VAL A 476 -17.53 14.09 -8.56
C VAL A 476 -18.23 15.39 -8.93
N GLY A 477 -19.07 15.91 -8.03
CA GLY A 477 -19.74 17.21 -8.25
C GLY A 477 -18.79 18.39 -8.39
N VAL A 478 -17.54 18.27 -7.93
CA VAL A 478 -16.54 19.34 -8.00
C VAL A 478 -15.68 19.23 -9.26
N LEU A 479 -15.51 18.03 -9.82
CA LEU A 479 -14.84 17.82 -11.11
C LEU A 479 -15.58 18.48 -12.28
N GLY A 480 -16.91 18.66 -12.17
CA GLY A 480 -17.75 19.24 -13.22
C GLY A 480 -17.65 20.76 -13.41
N GLY A 481 -16.84 21.46 -12.62
CA GLY A 481 -16.71 22.92 -12.68
C GLY A 481 -17.99 23.72 -12.32
N PRO A 482 -17.98 25.05 -12.48
CA PRO A 482 -19.15 25.89 -12.21
C PRO A 482 -20.23 25.63 -13.28
N GLY A 483 -21.23 24.81 -12.94
CA GLY A 483 -22.32 24.47 -13.86
C GLY A 483 -23.00 23.12 -13.60
N GLY A 484 -22.35 22.19 -12.87
CA GLY A 484 -23.00 20.94 -12.46
C GLY A 484 -23.34 20.00 -13.62
N GLU A 485 -22.54 20.00 -14.68
CA GLU A 485 -22.82 19.23 -15.90
C GLU A 485 -22.27 17.79 -15.85
N ILE A 486 -21.85 17.31 -14.67
CA ILE A 486 -21.28 15.98 -14.46
C ILE A 486 -22.22 15.12 -13.62
N GLY A 487 -22.51 13.91 -14.12
CA GLY A 487 -23.15 12.82 -13.40
C GLY A 487 -22.18 11.67 -13.24
N GLY A 488 -22.61 10.57 -12.63
CA GLY A 488 -21.77 9.40 -12.45
C GLY A 488 -22.49 8.09 -12.70
N VAL A 489 -21.67 7.07 -12.96
CA VAL A 489 -22.07 5.67 -13.05
C VAL A 489 -21.18 4.84 -12.15
N THR A 490 -21.80 4.01 -11.31
CA THR A 490 -21.12 3.09 -10.40
C THR A 490 -21.67 1.66 -10.48
N CYS A 491 -20.92 0.73 -9.89
CA CYS A 491 -21.30 -0.68 -9.70
C CYS A 491 -21.85 -1.35 -10.99
N VAL A 492 -21.12 -1.18 -12.10
CA VAL A 492 -21.43 -1.80 -13.39
C VAL A 492 -21.26 -3.32 -13.29
N CYS A 493 -22.37 -4.03 -13.16
CA CYS A 493 -22.45 -5.47 -12.93
C CYS A 493 -22.91 -6.19 -14.19
N VAL A 494 -22.24 -7.28 -14.55
CA VAL A 494 -22.46 -8.04 -15.80
C VAL A 494 -22.35 -9.54 -15.50
N ASP A 495 -23.23 -10.35 -16.09
CA ASP A 495 -23.35 -11.80 -15.82
C ASP A 495 -22.00 -12.55 -15.96
N GLY A 496 -21.63 -13.32 -14.93
CA GLY A 496 -20.42 -14.14 -14.84
C GLY A 496 -20.23 -15.14 -15.98
N LYS A 497 -21.29 -15.51 -16.71
CA LYS A 497 -21.19 -16.33 -17.93
C LYS A 497 -20.37 -15.65 -19.03
N PHE A 498 -20.29 -14.33 -19.03
CA PHE A 498 -19.40 -13.59 -19.93
C PHE A 498 -17.91 -13.79 -19.61
N TRP A 499 -17.56 -14.35 -18.45
CA TRP A 499 -16.19 -14.42 -17.94
C TRP A 499 -15.59 -15.84 -17.93
N THR A 500 -16.40 -16.90 -18.06
CA THR A 500 -16.00 -18.28 -17.74
C THR A 500 -15.81 -19.21 -18.94
N THR A 501 -15.89 -18.68 -20.16
CA THR A 501 -15.69 -19.50 -21.37
C THR A 501 -14.59 -18.90 -22.22
N GLN A 502 -13.57 -19.70 -22.56
CA GLN A 502 -13.00 -19.62 -23.90
C GLN A 502 -14.19 -19.44 -24.84
N GLY A 503 -14.27 -18.26 -25.47
CA GLY A 503 -15.52 -17.65 -25.92
C GLY A 503 -16.62 -18.65 -26.25
N GLU A 504 -17.79 -18.53 -25.60
CA GLU A 504 -18.99 -19.03 -26.25
C GLU A 504 -19.10 -18.26 -27.57
N GLU A 505 -18.58 -18.88 -28.64
CA GLU A 505 -18.80 -18.45 -30.01
C GLU A 505 -20.28 -18.18 -30.16
N TRP A 506 -20.60 -17.03 -30.73
CA TRP A 506 -21.92 -16.65 -31.20
C TRP A 506 -22.70 -17.88 -31.67
N LYS A 507 -23.78 -18.23 -30.93
CA LYS A 507 -24.56 -19.45 -31.19
C LYS A 507 -25.38 -19.37 -32.48
N ASP A 508 -25.59 -18.15 -33.02
CA ASP A 508 -26.29 -17.91 -34.27
C ASP A 508 -25.31 -17.64 -35.44
N GLU A 509 -25.55 -18.28 -36.58
CA GLU A 509 -24.74 -18.18 -37.81
C GLU A 509 -24.61 -16.74 -38.33
N ALA A 510 -25.65 -15.90 -38.13
CA ALA A 510 -25.65 -14.49 -38.53
C ALA A 510 -24.70 -13.62 -37.69
N ASP A 511 -24.47 -13.99 -36.43
CA ASP A 511 -23.64 -13.25 -35.50
C ASP A 511 -22.14 -13.65 -35.62
N ARG A 512 -21.87 -14.85 -36.14
CA ARG A 512 -20.50 -15.35 -36.43
C ARG A 512 -19.81 -14.60 -37.57
N GLU A 513 -20.57 -14.01 -38.49
CA GLU A 513 -20.00 -13.27 -39.62
C GLU A 513 -19.40 -11.91 -39.18
N ILE A 514 -19.91 -11.34 -38.08
CA ILE A 514 -19.39 -10.11 -37.46
C ILE A 514 -18.07 -10.39 -36.72
N GLY A 515 -17.96 -11.52 -36.02
CA GLY A 515 -16.75 -11.88 -35.25
C GLY A 515 -15.56 -12.38 -36.08
N ARG A 516 -15.76 -12.77 -37.35
CA ARG A 516 -14.68 -13.26 -38.23
C ARG A 516 -13.88 -12.16 -38.94
N LEU A 517 -14.36 -10.92 -38.89
CA LEU A 517 -13.68 -9.74 -39.42
C LEU A 517 -13.01 -9.03 -38.23
N SER A 518 -11.73 -9.30 -38.01
CA SER A 518 -10.76 -8.60 -37.14
C SER A 518 -11.26 -7.28 -36.47
N GLU A 519 -11.07 -7.14 -35.14
CA GLU A 519 -11.34 -5.94 -34.30
C GLU A 519 -12.79 -5.67 -33.83
N SER A 520 -13.66 -6.68 -33.69
CA SER A 520 -15.00 -6.49 -33.10
C SER A 520 -15.01 -6.65 -31.56
N PRO A 521 -15.73 -5.81 -30.78
CA PRO A 521 -15.84 -5.91 -29.32
C PRO A 521 -16.42 -7.26 -28.88
N THR A 522 -16.00 -7.78 -27.71
CA THR A 522 -16.58 -9.03 -27.16
C THR A 522 -18.06 -8.83 -26.81
N LYS A 523 -18.84 -9.91 -26.64
CA LYS A 523 -20.26 -9.79 -26.20
C LYS A 523 -20.36 -9.03 -24.87
N LYS A 524 -19.37 -9.20 -23.96
CA LYS A 524 -19.27 -8.45 -22.70
C LYS A 524 -19.11 -6.95 -22.97
N ASP A 525 -18.16 -6.57 -23.82
CA ASP A 525 -17.90 -5.16 -24.14
C ASP A 525 -19.10 -4.52 -24.83
N ALA A 526 -19.74 -5.23 -25.77
CA ALA A 526 -20.97 -4.79 -26.42
C ALA A 526 -22.10 -4.53 -25.42
N VAL A 527 -22.27 -5.41 -24.41
CA VAL A 527 -23.26 -5.23 -23.35
C VAL A 527 -22.92 -4.01 -22.48
N ILE A 528 -21.65 -3.84 -22.08
CA ILE A 528 -21.20 -2.69 -21.28
C ILE A 528 -21.41 -1.38 -22.05
N ILE A 529 -20.97 -1.32 -23.32
CA ILE A 529 -21.13 -0.14 -24.18
C ILE A 529 -22.62 0.23 -24.30
N ARG A 530 -23.51 -0.74 -24.52
CA ARG A 530 -24.96 -0.48 -24.64
C ARG A 530 -25.61 -0.10 -23.32
N LEU A 531 -25.13 -0.65 -22.20
CA LEU A 531 -25.56 -0.27 -20.86
C LEU A 531 -25.18 1.19 -20.57
N LEU A 532 -23.91 1.54 -20.79
CA LEU A 532 -23.39 2.90 -20.61
C LEU A 532 -24.08 3.90 -21.54
N ALA A 533 -24.37 3.53 -22.80
CA ALA A 533 -25.15 4.39 -23.70
C ALA A 533 -26.55 4.69 -23.14
N THR A 534 -27.15 3.74 -22.42
CA THR A 534 -28.45 3.95 -21.77
C THR A 534 -28.31 4.82 -20.52
N CYS A 535 -27.24 4.66 -19.73
CA CYS A 535 -26.89 5.57 -18.64
C CYS A 535 -26.68 7.01 -19.14
N ILE A 536 -25.96 7.19 -20.25
CA ILE A 536 -25.74 8.49 -20.90
C ILE A 536 -27.06 9.14 -21.27
N ARG A 537 -28.01 8.38 -21.86
CA ARG A 537 -29.35 8.89 -22.18
C ARG A 537 -30.08 9.38 -20.92
N VAL A 538 -30.10 8.57 -19.86
CA VAL A 538 -30.74 8.90 -18.57
C VAL A 538 -30.14 10.16 -17.95
N LEU A 539 -28.81 10.28 -17.95
CA LEU A 539 -28.10 11.45 -17.43
C LEU A 539 -28.35 12.69 -18.32
N THR A 540 -28.38 12.53 -19.64
CA THR A 540 -28.66 13.62 -20.60
C THR A 540 -30.06 14.20 -20.39
N GLU A 541 -31.06 13.37 -20.09
CA GLU A 541 -32.42 13.81 -19.75
C GLU A 541 -32.47 14.67 -18.48
N GLN A 542 -31.46 14.52 -17.61
CA GLN A 542 -31.27 15.33 -16.40
C GLN A 542 -30.36 16.56 -16.63
N GLY A 543 -29.97 16.84 -17.89
CA GLY A 543 -29.14 18.00 -18.25
C GLY A 543 -27.63 17.78 -18.08
N ILE A 544 -27.21 16.55 -17.80
CA ILE A 544 -25.79 16.19 -17.66
C ILE A 544 -25.15 16.06 -19.04
N LYS A 545 -23.86 16.40 -19.13
CA LYS A 545 -23.06 16.35 -20.36
C LYS A 545 -21.78 15.52 -20.24
N VAL A 546 -21.40 15.21 -19.02
CA VAL A 546 -20.18 14.48 -18.67
C VAL A 546 -20.55 13.37 -17.67
N MET A 547 -19.98 12.19 -17.84
CA MET A 547 -20.17 11.07 -16.91
C MET A 547 -18.84 10.67 -16.31
N PHE A 548 -18.83 10.56 -14.99
CA PHE A 548 -17.77 9.95 -14.21
C PHE A 548 -18.07 8.45 -14.09
N VAL A 549 -17.12 7.59 -14.43
CA VAL A 549 -17.23 6.15 -14.20
C VAL A 549 -16.16 5.78 -13.19
N ASP A 550 -16.60 5.36 -12.02
CA ASP A 550 -15.69 5.06 -10.93
C ASP A 550 -15.20 3.61 -10.97
N GLY A 551 -13.98 3.38 -10.50
CA GLY A 551 -13.58 2.06 -10.06
C GLY A 551 -13.38 0.99 -11.16
N VAL A 552 -13.04 1.40 -12.39
CA VAL A 552 -12.84 0.47 -13.54
C VAL A 552 -11.52 -0.28 -13.39
N MET A 553 -11.52 -1.62 -13.43
CA MET A 553 -10.27 -2.38 -13.25
C MET A 553 -9.50 -2.51 -14.57
N GLY A 554 -8.16 -2.54 -14.49
CA GLY A 554 -7.25 -2.59 -15.65
C GLY A 554 -7.35 -3.82 -16.58
N GLU A 555 -8.31 -4.74 -16.37
CA GLU A 555 -8.62 -5.85 -17.30
C GLU A 555 -9.85 -5.56 -18.18
N ASP A 556 -10.52 -4.41 -18.01
CA ASP A 556 -11.69 -4.03 -18.81
C ASP A 556 -11.27 -3.31 -20.12
N GLU A 557 -10.68 -4.08 -21.05
CA GLU A 557 -10.30 -3.65 -22.43
C GLU A 557 -11.46 -2.94 -23.17
N GLY A 558 -12.71 -3.20 -22.77
CA GLY A 558 -13.90 -2.52 -23.28
C GLY A 558 -13.88 -0.99 -23.14
N PHE A 559 -13.22 -0.42 -22.10
CA PHE A 559 -13.10 1.05 -21.97
C PHE A 559 -12.02 1.65 -22.87
N GLU A 560 -10.93 0.93 -23.11
CA GLU A 560 -9.88 1.34 -24.06
C GLU A 560 -10.43 1.36 -25.49
N SER A 561 -11.38 0.46 -25.81
CA SER A 561 -12.07 0.41 -27.11
C SER A 561 -12.93 1.66 -27.40
N MET A 562 -13.21 2.50 -26.39
CA MET A 562 -14.00 3.72 -26.53
C MET A 562 -13.19 4.95 -26.97
N GLY A 563 -11.86 4.81 -27.19
CA GLY A 563 -11.04 5.80 -27.88
C GLY A 563 -11.02 7.20 -27.23
N GLU A 564 -11.10 8.26 -28.04
CA GLU A 564 -11.02 9.67 -27.60
C GLU A 564 -12.22 10.15 -26.74
N SER A 565 -13.19 9.28 -26.51
CA SER A 565 -14.45 9.59 -25.83
C SER A 565 -14.37 9.50 -24.32
N ALA A 566 -13.44 8.70 -23.81
CA ALA A 566 -13.20 8.48 -22.40
C ALA A 566 -11.72 8.70 -22.09
N SER A 567 -11.44 9.38 -20.97
CA SER A 567 -10.06 9.57 -20.50
C SER A 567 -9.91 9.14 -19.05
N PRO A 568 -8.80 8.45 -18.70
CA PRO A 568 -8.52 8.13 -17.31
C PRO A 568 -8.19 9.43 -16.58
N CYS A 569 -8.81 9.66 -15.42
CA CYS A 569 -8.59 10.87 -14.63
C CYS A 569 -7.82 10.60 -13.33
N TYR A 570 -7.94 9.40 -12.77
CA TYR A 570 -7.30 9.03 -11.52
C TYR A 570 -7.15 7.52 -11.41
N ALA A 571 -6.04 7.03 -10.84
CA ALA A 571 -5.78 5.60 -10.68
C ALA A 571 -5.30 5.28 -9.27
N GLU A 572 -5.74 4.15 -8.76
CA GLU A 572 -5.46 3.64 -7.42
C GLU A 572 -5.20 2.12 -7.45
N ILE A 573 -4.50 1.63 -6.43
CA ILE A 573 -4.22 0.23 -6.21
C ILE A 573 -5.06 -0.25 -5.03
N VAL A 574 -6.01 -1.14 -5.31
CA VAL A 574 -6.89 -1.73 -4.29
C VAL A 574 -6.22 -2.94 -3.66
N LEU A 575 -5.98 -2.87 -2.34
CA LEU A 575 -5.27 -3.90 -1.59
C LEU A 575 -6.18 -4.53 -0.55
N MET A 576 -6.16 -5.86 -0.49
CA MET A 576 -6.96 -6.62 0.46
C MET A 576 -6.10 -7.63 1.20
N LEU A 577 -6.25 -7.65 2.51
CA LEU A 577 -5.79 -8.73 3.37
C LEU A 577 -6.90 -9.77 3.46
N THR A 578 -6.56 -10.99 3.06
CA THR A 578 -7.44 -12.17 3.16
C THR A 578 -7.01 -13.00 4.37
N ASP A 579 -8.00 -13.63 5.00
CA ASP A 579 -7.89 -14.63 6.06
C ASP A 579 -7.28 -14.17 7.39
N PHE A 580 -8.15 -13.73 8.31
CA PHE A 580 -7.83 -13.55 9.74
C PHE A 580 -8.23 -14.76 10.60
N TRP A 581 -8.96 -15.71 10.02
CA TRP A 581 -9.42 -16.94 10.67
C TRP A 581 -9.10 -18.10 9.72
N GLY A 582 -8.04 -18.83 10.00
CA GLY A 582 -7.83 -20.14 9.40
C GLY A 582 -8.73 -21.14 10.12
N ASP A 583 -9.55 -21.84 9.37
CA ASP A 583 -9.99 -23.18 9.73
C ASP A 583 -8.90 -24.19 9.33
#